data_AF-A0A3C2E1Z2-F1
#
_entry.id   AF-A0A3C2E1Z2-F1
#
_cell.length_a   1.000
_cell.length_b   1.000
_cell.length_c   1.000
_cell.angle_alpha   90.00
_cell.angle_beta   90.00
_cell.angle_gamma   90.00
#
_symmetry.space_group_name_H-M   'P 1'
#
loop_
_entity.id
_entity.type
_entity.pdbx_description
1 polymer ?
#
loop_
_entity_poly.entity_id
_entity_poly.type
_entity_poly.pdbx_seq_one_letter_code
_entity_poly.pdbx_strand_id
1 'polypeptide(L)'
;MMEAAASLRARPLDAFFSVALPLSARGALTAAVLSFAHTIGEFGVILMVGGNIPGRTRTISIAVWEHVESLEYAQAHILSAGLLVFAFVTLFAVYTLGRGRILHVR
;
A
#
# COMPACT_ATOMS: atom_id res chain seq x y z
N MET A 1 2.03 3.01 -29.38
CA MET A 1 2.94 3.87 -28.58
C MET A 1 4.38 3.35 -28.63
N MET A 2 4.66 2.15 -28.09
CA MET A 2 5.99 1.52 -28.22
C MET A 2 6.40 1.27 -29.68
N GLU A 3 5.47 0.84 -30.53
CA GLU A 3 5.72 0.67 -31.98
C GLU A 3 6.01 2.01 -32.69
N ALA A 4 5.43 3.12 -32.21
CA ALA A 4 5.70 4.46 -32.74
C ALA A 4 7.06 5.02 -32.26
N ALA A 5 7.52 4.65 -31.06
CA ALA A 5 8.88 4.95 -30.60
C ALA A 5 9.92 4.12 -31.37
N ALA A 6 9.60 2.86 -31.68
CA ALA A 6 10.44 1.99 -32.49
C ALA A 6 10.56 2.48 -33.94
N SER A 7 9.48 3.02 -34.53
CA SER A 7 9.53 3.62 -35.88
C SER A 7 10.36 4.91 -35.92
N LEU A 8 10.51 5.61 -34.80
CA LEU A 8 11.42 6.75 -34.62
C LEU A 8 12.87 6.36 -34.27
N ARG A 9 13.23 5.07 -34.36
CA ARG A 9 14.58 4.54 -34.02
C ARG A 9 15.00 4.77 -32.56
N ALA A 10 14.04 5.01 -31.65
CA ALA A 10 14.34 5.14 -30.23
C ALA A 10 14.90 3.82 -29.68
N ARG A 11 16.00 3.88 -28.92
CA ARG A 11 16.59 2.71 -28.27
C ARG A 11 15.61 2.17 -27.22
N PRO A 12 15.58 0.85 -26.93
CA PRO A 12 14.61 0.27 -25.99
C PRO A 12 14.62 0.91 -24.60
N LEU A 13 15.81 1.27 -24.10
CA LEU A 13 15.96 2.00 -22.83
C LEU A 13 15.39 3.43 -22.92
N ASP A 14 15.56 4.09 -24.05
CA ASP A 14 15.06 5.45 -24.28
C ASP A 14 13.52 5.45 -24.33
N ALA A 15 12.93 4.48 -25.04
CA ALA A 15 11.48 4.26 -25.08
C ALA A 15 10.90 3.88 -23.70
N PHE A 16 11.66 3.17 -22.86
CA PHE A 16 11.26 2.86 -21.50
C PHE A 16 11.13 4.12 -20.64
N PHE A 17 12.14 4.98 -20.61
CA PHE A 17 12.10 6.21 -19.80
C PHE A 17 11.18 7.29 -20.38
N SER A 18 11.09 7.41 -21.71
CA SER A 18 10.30 8.47 -22.37
C SER A 18 8.83 8.12 -22.55
N VAL A 19 8.49 6.83 -22.68
CA VAL A 19 7.11 6.38 -22.95
C VAL A 19 6.60 5.49 -21.84
N ALA A 20 7.25 4.36 -21.55
CA ALA A 20 6.69 3.37 -20.63
C ALA A 20 6.60 3.88 -19.17
N LEU A 21 7.64 4.54 -18.68
CA LEU A 21 7.72 5.06 -17.31
C LEU A 21 6.69 6.18 -17.03
N PRO A 22 6.56 7.25 -17.85
CA PRO A 22 5.55 8.28 -17.63
C PRO A 22 4.11 7.78 -17.83
N LEU A 23 3.88 6.84 -18.76
CA LEU A 23 2.55 6.22 -18.92
C LEU A 23 2.18 5.35 -17.71
N SER A 24 3.15 4.61 -17.17
CA SER A 24 2.95 3.70 -16.04
C SER A 24 3.08 4.38 -14.68
N ALA A 25 3.57 5.62 -14.59
CA ALA A 25 3.80 6.33 -13.33
C ALA A 25 2.57 6.38 -12.41
N ARG A 26 1.37 6.48 -12.99
CA ARG A 26 0.11 6.41 -12.22
C ARG A 26 -0.16 5.02 -11.65
N GLY A 27 0.01 3.99 -12.48
CA GLY A 27 -0.12 2.59 -12.05
C GLY A 27 0.93 2.21 -11.02
N ALA A 28 2.16 2.71 -11.17
CA ALA A 28 3.25 2.51 -10.23
C ALA A 28 2.96 3.16 -8.87
N LEU A 29 2.37 4.38 -8.85
CA LEU A 29 1.95 5.01 -7.61
C LEU A 29 0.86 4.20 -6.90
N THR A 30 -0.17 3.75 -7.63
CA THR A 30 -1.22 2.89 -7.06
C THR A 30 -0.65 1.58 -6.53
N ALA A 31 0.24 0.93 -7.29
CA ALA A 31 0.91 -0.29 -6.87
C ALA A 31 1.77 -0.07 -5.62
N ALA A 32 2.53 1.04 -5.56
CA ALA A 32 3.35 1.37 -4.39
C ALA A 32 2.52 1.53 -3.12
N VAL A 33 1.40 2.27 -3.18
CA VAL A 33 0.55 2.45 -2.00
C VAL A 33 -0.17 1.15 -1.63
N LEU A 34 -0.62 0.36 -2.61
CA LEU A 34 -1.26 -0.92 -2.36
C LEU A 34 -0.27 -1.94 -1.75
N SER A 35 0.96 -1.99 -2.24
CA SER A 35 2.04 -2.80 -1.66
C SER A 35 2.36 -2.37 -0.23
N PHE A 36 2.42 -1.07 0.04
CA PHE A 36 2.61 -0.55 1.40
C PHE A 36 1.46 -0.96 2.34
N ALA A 37 0.22 -0.78 1.89
CA ALA A 37 -0.96 -1.20 2.65
C ALA A 37 -0.96 -2.72 2.92
N HIS A 38 -0.55 -3.52 1.92
CA HIS A 38 -0.40 -4.96 2.07
C HIS A 38 0.65 -5.32 3.12
N THR A 39 1.83 -4.70 3.10
CA THR A 39 2.89 -4.97 4.10
C THR A 39 2.48 -4.62 5.53
N ILE A 40 1.61 -3.62 5.72
CA ILE A 40 1.04 -3.30 7.04
C ILE A 40 0.06 -4.39 7.51
N GLY A 41 -0.66 -5.00 6.57
CA GLY A 41 -1.59 -6.09 6.82
C GLY A 41 -0.93 -7.44 7.12
N GLU A 42 0.34 -7.62 6.79
CA GLU A 42 1.13 -8.83 7.04
C GLU A 42 1.49 -8.99 8.53
N PHE A 43 0.49 -9.31 9.35
CA PHE A 43 0.64 -9.49 10.79
C PHE A 43 1.42 -10.77 11.16
N GLY A 44 1.10 -11.89 10.51
CA GLY A 44 1.60 -13.22 10.91
C GLY A 44 3.11 -13.36 10.75
N VAL A 45 3.65 -12.95 9.60
CA VAL A 45 5.11 -13.01 9.34
C VAL A 45 5.89 -12.11 10.30
N ILE A 46 5.36 -10.92 10.61
CA ILE A 46 6.05 -9.96 11.49
C ILE A 46 6.14 -10.51 12.92
N LEU A 47 5.08 -11.13 13.44
CA LEU A 47 5.11 -11.76 14.76
C LEU A 47 6.09 -12.94 14.80
N MET A 48 6.08 -13.79 13.76
CA MET A 48 6.96 -14.99 13.71
C MET A 48 8.45 -14.64 13.63
N VAL A 49 8.81 -13.56 12.93
CA VAL A 49 10.21 -13.15 12.75
C VAL A 49 10.68 -12.15 13.80
N GLY A 50 9.85 -11.16 14.15
CA GLY A 50 10.19 -10.06 15.05
C GLY A 50 9.83 -10.27 16.52
N GLY A 51 9.00 -11.27 16.84
CA GLY A 51 8.49 -11.54 18.18
C GLY A 51 7.59 -10.43 18.75
N ASN A 52 7.22 -10.55 20.02
CA ASN A 52 6.41 -9.55 20.75
C ASN A 52 7.18 -8.99 21.96
N ILE A 53 8.21 -8.17 21.72
CA ILE A 53 8.91 -7.47 22.81
C ILE A 53 8.23 -6.11 23.04
N PRO A 54 7.62 -5.88 24.22
CA PRO A 54 6.98 -4.59 24.54
C PRO A 54 7.98 -3.44 24.37
N GLY A 55 7.60 -2.41 23.61
CA GLY A 55 8.42 -1.20 23.41
C GLY A 55 9.61 -1.33 22.45
N ARG A 56 9.85 -2.50 21.83
CA ARG A 56 10.93 -2.68 20.84
C ARG A 56 10.44 -3.21 19.49
N THR A 57 9.63 -4.28 19.51
CA THR A 57 9.17 -4.95 18.28
C THR A 57 7.65 -5.08 18.18
N ARG A 58 6.92 -4.58 19.20
CA ARG A 58 5.46 -4.62 19.23
C ARG A 58 4.85 -3.67 18.19
N THR A 59 4.18 -4.24 17.20
CA THR A 59 3.32 -3.51 16.26
C THR A 59 1.89 -3.41 16.78
N ILE A 60 1.09 -2.49 16.23
CA ILE A 60 -0.32 -2.31 16.61
C ILE A 60 -1.12 -3.61 16.41
N SER A 61 -0.84 -4.35 15.34
CA SER A 61 -1.48 -5.64 15.04
C SER A 61 -1.17 -6.71 16.09
N ILE A 62 0.06 -6.72 16.64
CA ILE A 62 0.46 -7.62 17.73
C ILE A 62 -0.24 -7.24 19.04
N ALA A 63 -0.41 -5.95 19.31
CA ALA A 63 -1.15 -5.49 20.49
C ALA A 63 -2.63 -5.91 20.46
N VAL A 64 -3.29 -5.86 19.29
CA VAL A 64 -4.67 -6.35 19.15
C VAL A 64 -4.76 -7.83 19.49
N TRP A 65 -3.85 -8.64 18.94
CA TRP A 65 -3.82 -10.08 19.19
C TRP A 65 -3.61 -10.42 20.67
N GLU A 66 -2.70 -9.70 21.34
CA GLU A 66 -2.43 -9.84 22.79
C GLU A 66 -3.65 -9.48 23.66
N HIS A 67 -4.40 -8.43 23.30
CA HIS A 67 -5.64 -8.09 24.02
C HIS A 67 -6.76 -9.13 23.80
N VAL A 68 -6.79 -9.79 22.63
CA VAL A 68 -7.72 -10.90 22.39
C VAL A 68 -7.29 -12.14 23.20
N GLU A 69 -6.00 -12.44 23.25
CA GLU A 69 -5.46 -13.58 24.01
C GLU A 69 -5.65 -13.41 25.52
N SER A 70 -5.48 -12.19 26.04
CA SER A 70 -5.72 -11.83 27.45
C SER A 70 -7.19 -11.68 27.84
N LEU A 71 -8.12 -11.97 26.92
CA LEU A 71 -9.58 -11.83 27.11
C LEU A 71 -10.06 -10.38 27.37
N GLU A 72 -9.23 -9.38 27.05
CA GLU A 72 -9.54 -7.96 27.16
C GLU A 72 -10.23 -7.41 25.91
N TYR A 73 -11.41 -7.96 25.59
CA TYR A 73 -12.13 -7.66 24.35
C TYR A 73 -12.45 -6.17 24.14
N ALA A 74 -12.73 -5.42 25.21
CA ALA A 74 -13.02 -3.98 25.12
C ALA A 74 -11.87 -3.20 24.46
N GLN A 75 -10.64 -3.51 24.84
CA GLN A 75 -9.44 -2.85 24.32
C GLN A 75 -9.10 -3.35 22.92
N ALA A 76 -9.27 -4.65 22.68
CA ALA A 76 -9.14 -5.25 21.35
C ALA A 76 -10.08 -4.61 20.32
N HIS A 77 -11.34 -4.33 20.70
CA HIS A 77 -12.32 -3.69 19.82
C HIS A 77 -11.94 -2.25 19.46
N ILE A 78 -11.45 -1.45 20.42
CA ILE A 78 -11.02 -0.07 20.17
C ILE A 78 -9.85 -0.04 19.17
N LEU A 79 -8.84 -0.87 19.41
CA LEU A 79 -7.67 -0.95 18.52
C LEU A 79 -8.05 -1.47 17.13
N SER A 80 -8.91 -2.49 17.05
CA SER A 80 -9.41 -3.02 15.77
C SER A 80 -10.23 -1.98 15.00
N ALA A 81 -11.08 -1.20 15.68
CA ALA A 81 -11.83 -0.11 15.06
C ALA A 81 -10.90 0.99 14.54
N GLY A 82 -9.83 1.33 15.27
CA GLY A 82 -8.80 2.25 14.80
C GLY A 82 -8.10 1.76 13.53
N LEU A 83 -7.72 0.49 13.48
CA LEU A 83 -7.14 -0.15 12.28
C LEU A 83 -8.12 -0.15 11.10
N LEU A 84 -9.40 -0.39 11.35
CA LEU A 84 -10.43 -0.35 10.30
C LEU A 84 -10.56 1.05 9.70
N VAL A 85 -10.62 2.09 10.54
CA VAL A 85 -10.66 3.49 10.09
C VAL A 85 -9.41 3.84 9.31
N PHE A 86 -8.23 3.44 9.79
CA PHE A 86 -6.96 3.66 9.09
C PHE A 86 -6.93 2.99 7.71
N ALA A 87 -7.37 1.73 7.62
CA ALA A 87 -7.45 1.01 6.35
C ALA A 87 -8.42 1.70 5.38
N PHE A 88 -9.58 2.13 5.87
CA PHE A 88 -10.56 2.86 5.08
C PHE A 88 -10.00 4.19 4.56
N VAL A 89 -9.35 4.98 5.41
CA VAL A 89 -8.71 6.25 5.02
C VAL A 89 -7.62 6.03 3.98
N THR A 90 -6.80 4.99 4.16
CA THR A 90 -5.72 4.66 3.21
C THR A 90 -6.31 4.29 1.85
N LEU A 91 -7.30 3.41 1.82
CA LEU A 91 -7.96 3.01 0.58
C LEU A 91 -8.67 4.19 -0.09
N PHE A 92 -9.36 5.00 0.70
CA PHE A 92 -10.04 6.21 0.24
C PHE A 92 -9.06 7.23 -0.35
N ALA A 93 -7.91 7.45 0.29
CA ALA A 93 -6.85 8.32 -0.21
C ALA A 93 -6.32 7.83 -1.56
N VAL A 94 -5.99 6.54 -1.68
CA VAL A 94 -5.54 5.93 -2.94
C VAL A 94 -6.57 6.14 -4.05
N TYR A 95 -7.84 5.90 -3.74
CA TYR A 95 -8.90 5.94 -4.72
C TYR A 95 -9.24 7.37 -5.17
N THR A 96 -9.21 8.34 -4.25
CA THR A 96 -9.47 9.76 -4.55
C THR A 96 -8.29 10.42 -5.27
N LEU A 97 -7.05 10.18 -4.84
CA LEU A 97 -5.85 10.66 -5.51
C LEU A 97 -5.68 10.04 -6.90
N GLY A 98 -6.09 8.78 -7.09
CA GLY A 98 -6.12 8.11 -8.38
C GLY A 98 -7.18 8.65 -9.35
N ARG A 99 -8.32 9.16 -8.84
CA ARG A 99 -9.43 9.67 -9.66
C ARG A 99 -9.20 11.04 -10.28
N GLY A 100 -8.50 11.95 -9.58
CA GLY A 100 -8.41 13.38 -9.91
C GLY A 100 -7.75 13.74 -11.24
N ARG A 101 -7.25 12.77 -12.02
CA ARG A 101 -6.49 13.03 -13.25
C ARG A 101 -6.90 12.17 -14.44
N ILE A 102 -8.01 11.43 -14.32
CA ILE A 102 -8.61 10.58 -15.36
C ILE A 102 -9.53 11.40 -16.30
N LEU A 103 -9.94 12.62 -15.92
CA LEU A 103 -10.94 13.41 -16.65
C LEU A 103 -10.42 14.55 -17.56
N HIS A 104 -9.10 14.68 -17.77
CA HIS A 104 -8.52 15.69 -18.69
C HIS A 104 -7.86 15.06 -19.92
N VAL A 105 -8.55 14.11 -20.56
CA VAL A 105 -8.27 13.73 -21.95
C VAL A 105 -9.59 13.84 -22.71
N ARG A 106 -9.89 15.06 -23.16
CA ARG A 106 -10.63 15.32 -24.39
C ARG A 106 -9.62 15.80 -25.41
#